data_AF-A0A3N1M8J4-F1
#
_entry.id   AF-A0A3N1M8J4-F1
#
_cell.length_a   1.000
_cell.length_b   1.000
_cell.length_c   1.000
_cell.angle_alpha   90.00
_cell.angle_beta   90.00
_cell.angle_gamma   90.00
#
_symmetry.space_group_name_H-M   'P 1'
#
loop_
_entity.id
_entity.type
_entity.pdbx_description
1 polymer ?
#
loop_
_entity_poly.entity_id
_entity_poly.type
_entity_poly.pdbx_seq_one_letter_code
_entity_poly.pdbx_strand_id
1 'polypeptide(L)'
;MPPGGGDPLSYGVRKFGMIELAAAGAGVRLRLQPTAITDRALTQIMFLLADLRPRRMVLTHFAGDWCHEMVPGIDALALRIEQLKSGPRSRHLDKAFHAEELVADPAVTAMPESFVRLMAIWTMRGGILPDDPRRPFRRAHCLGRTTLVEHAGDSRMLVAFRGRRLTHYGAAGWSEALGRSVYEQPDMRFSTAASQVYGEAHARGGPILEACEGSIAAPSGIGRRSIYDRLILPWQTEDGRRMVSGVSHLRGRVDWKVPANLALSSTSS
;
A
#
# COMPACT_ATOMS: atom_id res chain seq x y z
N MET A 1 -40.89 -16.78 20.27
CA MET A 1 -39.71 -17.08 19.42
C MET A 1 -39.86 -16.31 18.12
N PRO A 2 -38.87 -15.54 17.66
CA PRO A 2 -38.95 -14.90 16.35
C PRO A 2 -38.85 -15.99 15.25
N PRO A 3 -39.58 -15.85 14.13
CA PRO A 3 -39.61 -16.83 13.07
C PRO A 3 -38.34 -16.71 12.21
N GLY A 4 -37.63 -17.84 12.06
CA GLY A 4 -36.34 -17.93 11.36
C GLY A 4 -35.25 -18.37 12.34
N GLY A 5 -35.04 -19.69 12.46
CA GLY A 5 -34.12 -20.34 13.40
C GLY A 5 -32.64 -20.02 13.15
N GLY A 6 -32.24 -18.77 13.41
CA GLY A 6 -30.86 -18.34 13.47
C GLY A 6 -30.40 -18.25 14.93
N ASP A 7 -29.20 -18.74 15.19
CA ASP A 7 -28.48 -18.56 16.45
C ASP A 7 -28.47 -17.06 16.86
N PRO A 8 -28.86 -16.70 18.10
CA PRO A 8 -28.90 -15.32 18.58
C PRO A 8 -27.57 -14.57 18.41
N LEU A 9 -26.43 -15.24 18.54
CA LEU A 9 -25.11 -14.64 18.31
C LEU A 9 -24.93 -14.24 16.86
N SER A 10 -25.28 -15.14 15.93
CA SER A 10 -25.29 -14.88 14.49
C SER A 10 -26.20 -13.70 14.12
N TYR A 11 -27.36 -13.56 14.79
CA TYR A 11 -28.23 -12.38 14.60
C TYR A 11 -27.56 -11.10 15.11
N GLY A 12 -26.97 -11.14 16.31
CA GLY A 12 -26.31 -9.99 16.91
C GLY A 12 -25.13 -9.46 16.09
N VAL A 13 -24.32 -10.37 15.55
CA VAL A 13 -23.21 -10.01 14.64
C VAL A 13 -23.73 -9.32 13.38
N ARG A 14 -24.81 -9.84 12.78
CA ARG A 14 -25.34 -9.32 11.51
C ARG A 14 -26.09 -8.00 11.66
N LYS A 15 -26.89 -7.86 12.72
CA LYS A 15 -27.84 -6.74 12.86
C LYS A 15 -27.33 -5.62 13.75
N PHE A 16 -26.49 -5.92 14.72
CA PHE A 16 -26.03 -4.94 15.71
C PHE A 16 -24.54 -4.62 15.60
N GLY A 17 -23.84 -5.17 14.59
CA GLY A 17 -22.41 -4.91 14.40
C GLY A 17 -21.53 -5.48 15.50
N MET A 18 -22.02 -6.49 16.23
CA MET A 18 -21.22 -7.20 17.22
C MET A 18 -20.08 -7.95 16.55
N ILE A 19 -18.98 -8.11 17.28
CA ILE A 19 -17.84 -8.93 16.88
C ILE A 19 -17.79 -10.13 17.82
N GLU A 20 -17.96 -11.33 17.28
CA GLU A 20 -17.73 -12.57 18.03
C GLU A 20 -16.22 -12.89 17.97
N LEU A 21 -15.62 -13.08 19.14
CA LEU A 21 -14.24 -13.52 19.29
C LEU A 21 -14.22 -14.87 20.00
N ALA A 22 -13.68 -15.89 19.33
CA ALA A 22 -13.46 -17.20 19.93
C ALA A 22 -11.96 -17.49 19.94
N ALA A 23 -11.39 -17.68 21.14
CA ALA A 23 -9.99 -18.05 21.32
C ALA A 23 -9.90 -19.54 21.71
N ALA A 24 -8.99 -20.28 21.07
CA ALA A 24 -8.73 -21.68 21.39
C ALA A 24 -7.24 -22.00 21.19
N GLY A 25 -6.55 -22.30 22.29
CA GLY A 25 -5.10 -22.50 22.30
C GLY A 25 -4.37 -21.27 21.74
N ALA A 26 -3.52 -21.47 20.73
CA ALA A 26 -2.80 -20.39 20.04
C ALA A 26 -3.57 -19.79 18.84
N GLY A 27 -4.85 -20.15 18.65
CA GLY A 27 -5.68 -19.71 17.55
C GLY A 27 -6.82 -18.80 18.00
N VAL A 28 -7.19 -17.85 17.13
CA VAL A 28 -8.34 -16.98 17.34
C VAL A 28 -9.20 -16.95 16.08
N ARG A 29 -10.52 -16.99 16.26
CA ARG A 29 -11.51 -16.75 15.22
C ARG A 29 -12.26 -15.46 15.53
N LEU A 30 -12.23 -14.51 14.61
CA LEU A 30 -13.12 -13.35 14.61
C LEU A 30 -14.28 -13.63 13.67
N ARG A 31 -15.48 -13.26 14.10
CA ARG A 31 -16.67 -13.27 13.25
C ARG A 31 -17.38 -11.92 13.32
N LEU A 32 -17.61 -11.31 12.16
CA LEU A 32 -18.14 -9.95 12.07
C LEU A 32 -18.97 -9.72 10.79
N GLN A 33 -19.76 -8.64 10.77
CA GLN A 33 -20.33 -8.08 9.53
C GLN A 33 -19.62 -6.75 9.23
N PRO A 34 -18.73 -6.67 8.21
CA PRO A 34 -17.83 -5.54 8.00
C PRO A 34 -18.54 -4.18 7.84
N THR A 35 -19.74 -4.17 7.26
CA THR A 35 -20.53 -2.95 7.05
C THR A 35 -21.28 -2.47 8.29
N ALA A 36 -21.37 -3.29 9.34
CA ALA A 36 -22.10 -2.97 10.56
C ALA A 36 -21.18 -2.67 11.77
N ILE A 37 -19.90 -3.04 11.71
CA ILE A 37 -18.96 -2.79 12.81
C ILE A 37 -18.61 -1.30 12.95
N THR A 38 -18.44 -0.85 14.20
CA THR A 38 -17.97 0.50 14.52
C THR A 38 -16.45 0.54 14.65
N ASP A 39 -15.84 1.72 14.43
CA ASP A 39 -14.39 1.90 14.59
C ASP A 39 -13.94 1.69 16.04
N ARG A 40 -14.81 2.01 17.01
CA ARG A 40 -14.57 1.74 18.43
C ARG A 40 -14.47 0.24 18.72
N ALA A 41 -15.42 -0.56 18.21
CA ALA A 41 -15.40 -2.01 18.38
C ALA A 41 -14.17 -2.64 17.70
N LEU A 42 -13.82 -2.14 16.51
CA LEU A 42 -12.61 -2.56 15.81
C LEU A 42 -11.34 -2.21 16.60
N THR A 43 -11.26 -1.02 17.17
CA THR A 43 -10.11 -0.60 17.99
C THR A 43 -9.96 -1.50 19.21
N GLN A 44 -11.07 -1.77 19.92
CA GLN A 44 -11.07 -2.66 21.08
C GLN A 44 -10.64 -4.09 20.74
N ILE A 45 -11.11 -4.64 19.61
CA ILE A 45 -10.69 -5.98 19.21
C ILE A 45 -9.21 -6.04 18.86
N MET A 46 -8.64 -4.99 18.27
CA MET A 46 -7.21 -4.94 17.97
C MET A 46 -6.35 -4.92 19.24
N PHE A 47 -6.75 -4.18 20.27
CA PHE A 47 -6.09 -4.23 21.58
C PHE A 47 -6.17 -5.62 22.21
N LEU A 48 -7.35 -6.24 22.22
CA LEU A 48 -7.51 -7.61 22.72
C LEU A 48 -6.63 -8.62 21.98
N LEU A 49 -6.51 -8.50 20.66
CA LEU A 49 -5.65 -9.38 19.88
C LEU A 49 -4.16 -9.16 20.17
N ALA A 50 -3.74 -7.90 20.39
CA ALA A 50 -2.38 -7.57 20.76
C ALA A 50 -2.00 -8.20 22.11
N ASP A 51 -2.93 -8.23 23.06
CA ASP A 51 -2.74 -8.87 24.36
C ASP A 51 -2.72 -10.40 24.24
N LEU A 52 -3.65 -10.99 23.46
CA LEU A 52 -3.74 -12.44 23.27
C LEU A 52 -2.58 -13.04 22.46
N ARG A 53 -1.92 -12.25 21.61
CA ARG A 53 -0.83 -12.65 20.70
C ARG A 53 -1.10 -13.97 19.96
N PRO A 54 -2.23 -14.10 19.23
CA PRO A 54 -2.56 -15.33 18.54
C PRO A 54 -1.55 -15.65 17.44
N ARG A 55 -1.17 -16.92 17.30
CA ARG A 55 -0.30 -17.40 16.22
C ARG A 55 -1.06 -17.72 14.94
N ARG A 56 -2.37 -17.97 15.05
CA ARG A 56 -3.26 -18.30 13.92
C ARG A 56 -4.54 -17.51 14.05
N MET A 57 -4.97 -16.87 12.97
CA MET A 57 -6.21 -16.12 12.93
C MET A 57 -7.10 -16.58 11.79
N VAL A 58 -8.40 -16.69 12.09
CA VAL A 58 -9.45 -16.91 11.11
C VAL A 58 -10.40 -15.73 11.16
N LEU A 59 -10.58 -15.06 10.02
CA LEU A 59 -11.61 -14.05 9.84
C LEU A 59 -12.84 -14.71 9.20
N THR A 60 -13.97 -14.64 9.88
CA THR A 60 -15.27 -15.02 9.35
C THR A 60 -16.09 -13.77 9.13
N HIS A 61 -16.54 -13.50 7.90
CA HIS A 61 -17.31 -12.29 7.61
C HIS A 61 -18.58 -12.58 6.82
N PHE A 62 -19.61 -11.76 7.03
CA PHE A 62 -20.89 -11.88 6.33
C PHE A 62 -20.94 -10.95 5.12
N ALA A 63 -21.11 -11.53 3.93
CA ALA A 63 -21.23 -10.85 2.64
C ALA A 63 -22.32 -11.51 1.78
N GLY A 64 -23.56 -11.51 2.28
CA GLY A 64 -24.66 -12.29 1.71
C GLY A 64 -24.70 -13.73 2.24
N ASP A 65 -23.52 -14.35 2.34
CA ASP A 65 -23.27 -15.59 3.07
C ASP A 65 -22.01 -15.46 3.95
N TRP A 66 -21.75 -16.44 4.81
CA TRP A 66 -20.55 -16.51 5.64
C TRP A 66 -19.33 -16.94 4.83
N CYS A 67 -18.30 -16.11 4.83
CA CYS A 67 -17.00 -16.40 4.24
C CYS A 67 -15.95 -16.60 5.34
N HIS A 68 -15.04 -17.54 5.14
CA HIS A 68 -13.98 -17.86 6.09
C HIS A 68 -12.60 -17.70 5.43
N GLU A 69 -11.71 -16.97 6.09
CA GLU A 69 -10.39 -16.64 5.58
C GLU A 69 -9.33 -16.85 6.68
N MET A 70 -8.24 -17.55 6.36
CA MET A 70 -7.06 -17.58 7.24
C MET A 70 -6.24 -16.31 7.04
N VAL A 71 -5.82 -15.69 8.14
CA VAL A 71 -5.10 -14.42 8.13
C VAL A 71 -3.77 -14.56 8.86
N PRO A 72 -2.64 -14.12 8.26
CA PRO A 72 -1.31 -14.44 8.77
C PRO A 72 -0.87 -13.62 9.99
N GLY A 73 -1.57 -12.54 10.33
CA GLY A 73 -1.14 -11.58 11.35
C GLY A 73 -2.22 -10.57 11.71
N ILE A 74 -2.05 -9.86 12.83
CA ILE A 74 -2.99 -8.82 13.30
C ILE A 74 -3.04 -7.67 12.29
N ASP A 75 -1.89 -7.25 11.76
CA ASP A 75 -1.83 -6.19 10.75
C ASP A 75 -2.57 -6.59 9.46
N ALA A 76 -2.39 -7.83 9.02
CA ALA A 76 -3.10 -8.37 7.86
C ALA A 76 -4.61 -8.48 8.12
N LEU A 77 -5.02 -8.77 9.35
CA LEU A 77 -6.42 -8.81 9.75
C LEU A 77 -7.05 -7.42 9.78
N ALA A 78 -6.39 -6.44 10.42
CA ALA A 78 -6.86 -5.06 10.48
C ALA A 78 -7.07 -4.49 9.07
N LEU A 79 -6.08 -4.69 8.21
CA LEU A 79 -6.14 -4.31 6.80
C LEU A 79 -7.25 -5.05 6.04
N ARG A 80 -7.44 -6.36 6.28
CA ARG A 80 -8.49 -7.12 5.61
C ARG A 80 -9.88 -6.65 6.02
N ILE A 81 -10.09 -6.38 7.32
CA ILE A 81 -11.36 -5.83 7.83
C ILE A 81 -11.61 -4.45 7.22
N GLU A 82 -10.59 -3.60 7.13
CA GLU A 82 -10.70 -2.31 6.44
C GLU A 82 -11.11 -2.48 4.97
N GLN A 83 -10.48 -3.38 4.24
CA GLN A 83 -10.83 -3.65 2.83
C GLN A 83 -12.29 -4.11 2.71
N LEU A 84 -12.77 -4.91 3.65
CA LEU A 84 -14.16 -5.36 3.67
C LEU A 84 -15.14 -4.25 4.06
N LYS A 85 -14.75 -3.32 4.94
CA LYS A 85 -15.57 -2.18 5.39
C LYS A 85 -15.68 -1.11 4.30
N SER A 86 -14.57 -0.71 3.70
CA SER A 86 -14.51 0.38 2.71
C SER A 86 -14.68 -0.10 1.27
N GLY A 87 -14.49 -1.39 1.00
CA GLY A 87 -14.47 -1.94 -0.35
C GLY A 87 -13.38 -1.28 -1.22
N PRO A 88 -13.66 -1.04 -2.52
CA PRO A 88 -12.73 -0.35 -3.41
C PRO A 88 -12.64 1.16 -3.15
N ARG A 89 -13.51 1.72 -2.31
CA ARG A 89 -13.53 3.16 -2.02
C ARG A 89 -12.40 3.52 -1.07
N SER A 90 -11.78 4.66 -1.33
CA SER A 90 -10.78 5.26 -0.44
C SER A 90 -11.41 5.63 0.90
N ARG A 91 -10.65 5.57 2.00
CA ARG A 91 -11.05 6.21 3.26
C ARG A 91 -11.15 7.73 3.12
N HIS A 92 -10.38 8.28 2.19
CA HIS A 92 -10.38 9.69 1.84
C HIS A 92 -11.24 9.87 0.60
N LEU A 93 -12.56 10.00 0.81
CA LEU A 93 -13.55 10.06 -0.27
C LEU A 93 -13.33 11.24 -1.23
N ASP A 94 -12.69 12.29 -0.74
CA ASP A 94 -12.29 13.50 -1.47
C ASP A 94 -10.95 13.37 -2.19
N LYS A 95 -10.15 12.33 -1.90
CA LYS A 95 -8.77 12.19 -2.40
C LYS A 95 -8.57 10.86 -3.12
N ALA A 96 -8.19 10.95 -4.40
CA ALA A 96 -7.74 9.80 -5.17
C ALA A 96 -6.40 9.23 -4.67
N PHE A 97 -5.59 10.07 -4.03
CA PHE A 97 -4.32 9.72 -3.43
C PHE A 97 -4.17 10.45 -2.10
N HIS A 98 -3.84 9.71 -1.05
CA HIS A 98 -3.50 10.23 0.26
C HIS A 98 -2.14 9.68 0.68
N ALA A 99 -1.29 10.54 1.21
CA ALA A 99 -0.04 10.18 1.85
C ALA A 99 0.07 10.95 3.16
N GLU A 100 0.52 10.24 4.19
CA GLU A 100 0.85 10.79 5.50
C GLU A 100 2.34 10.55 5.74
N GLU A 101 3.10 11.62 5.99
CA GLU A 101 4.51 11.50 6.34
C GLU A 101 4.64 10.90 7.75
N LEU A 102 5.51 9.91 7.87
CA LEU A 102 5.88 9.25 9.11
C LEU A 102 7.32 9.62 9.47
N VAL A 103 7.66 9.47 10.75
CA VAL A 103 9.04 9.65 11.20
C VAL A 103 9.93 8.58 10.55
N ALA A 104 10.91 8.99 9.75
CA ALA A 104 11.85 8.11 9.05
C ALA A 104 12.99 7.63 9.97
N ASP A 105 12.65 7.04 11.10
CA ASP A 105 13.59 6.48 12.07
C ASP A 105 13.13 5.08 12.50
N PRO A 106 13.93 4.03 12.25
CA PRO A 106 13.56 2.65 12.57
C PRO A 106 13.52 2.36 14.07
N ALA A 107 14.02 3.24 14.93
CA ALA A 107 13.94 3.10 16.39
C ALA A 107 12.55 3.45 16.95
N VAL A 108 11.80 4.31 16.26
CA VAL A 108 10.48 4.79 16.71
C VAL A 108 9.34 4.42 15.77
N THR A 109 9.63 4.14 14.50
CA THR A 109 8.62 3.75 13.51
C THR A 109 8.78 2.31 13.10
N ALA A 110 7.68 1.54 13.15
CA ALA A 110 7.65 0.19 12.61
C ALA A 110 7.80 0.23 11.08
N MET A 111 8.95 -0.22 10.59
CA MET A 111 9.29 -0.19 9.16
C MET A 111 9.50 -1.59 8.59
N PRO A 112 9.16 -1.83 7.32
CA PRO A 112 9.55 -3.05 6.63
C PRO A 112 11.07 -3.26 6.69
N GLU A 113 11.52 -4.51 6.91
CA GLU A 113 12.95 -4.84 7.01
C GLU A 113 13.76 -4.35 5.80
N SER A 114 13.19 -4.40 4.60
CA SER A 114 13.82 -3.88 3.39
C SER A 114 14.09 -2.37 3.47
N PHE A 115 13.22 -1.61 4.13
CA PHE A 115 13.40 -0.17 4.31
C PHE A 115 14.51 0.12 5.31
N VAL A 116 14.51 -0.60 6.44
CA VAL A 116 15.58 -0.49 7.46
C VAL A 116 16.95 -0.78 6.83
N ARG A 117 17.06 -1.88 6.07
CA ARG A 117 18.30 -2.24 5.37
C ARG A 117 18.72 -1.19 4.35
N LEU A 118 17.78 -0.67 3.55
CA LEU A 118 18.10 0.34 2.53
C LEU A 118 18.55 1.66 3.15
N MET A 119 17.87 2.11 4.21
CA MET A 119 18.19 3.33 4.93
C MET A 119 19.56 3.23 5.63
N ALA A 120 19.91 2.06 6.17
CA ALA A 120 21.26 1.81 6.68
C ALA A 120 22.33 1.91 5.58
N ILE A 121 22.08 1.36 4.39
CA ILE A 121 22.99 1.48 3.23
C ILE A 121 23.13 2.94 2.80
N TRP A 122 22.02 3.68 2.74
CA TRP A 122 22.00 5.10 2.38
C TRP A 122 22.81 5.94 3.37
N THR A 123 22.58 5.74 4.67
CA THR A 123 23.26 6.45 5.76
C THR A 123 24.76 6.17 5.74
N MET A 124 25.16 4.89 5.64
CA MET A 124 26.58 4.47 5.54
C MET A 124 27.32 5.17 4.40
N ARG A 125 26.60 5.51 3.32
CA ARG A 125 27.15 6.11 2.11
C ARG A 125 26.99 7.62 2.05
N GLY A 126 26.40 8.25 3.06
CA GLY A 126 26.09 9.68 3.02
C GLY A 126 25.22 10.06 1.81
N GLY A 127 24.32 9.17 1.38
CA GLY A 127 23.48 9.40 0.19
C GLY A 127 24.18 9.25 -1.17
N ILE A 128 25.43 8.77 -1.21
CA ILE A 128 26.11 8.51 -2.49
C ILE A 128 25.65 7.18 -3.11
N LEU A 129 25.20 7.25 -4.37
CA LEU A 129 24.80 6.12 -5.19
C LEU A 129 26.04 5.53 -5.89
N PRO A 130 26.24 4.20 -5.85
CA PRO A 130 27.36 3.56 -6.51
C PRO A 130 27.18 3.48 -8.04
N ASP A 131 28.27 3.21 -8.75
CA ASP A 131 28.29 2.97 -10.21
C ASP A 131 27.29 1.92 -10.71
N ASP A 132 27.06 0.85 -9.94
CA ASP A 132 25.90 -0.03 -10.13
C ASP A 132 24.73 0.48 -9.28
N PRO A 133 23.86 1.37 -9.80
CA PRO A 133 22.79 1.98 -9.03
C PRO A 133 21.77 0.95 -8.51
N ARG A 134 21.76 -0.28 -9.05
CA ARG A 134 20.84 -1.34 -8.62
C ARG A 134 21.33 -2.09 -7.38
N ARG A 135 22.63 -2.01 -7.07
CA ARG A 135 23.28 -2.77 -5.99
C ARG A 135 22.68 -2.49 -4.60
N PRO A 136 22.42 -1.24 -4.18
CA PRO A 136 21.81 -0.95 -2.88
C PRO A 136 20.44 -1.63 -2.72
N PHE A 137 19.58 -1.49 -3.73
CA PHE A 137 18.22 -2.03 -3.70
C PHE A 137 18.19 -3.55 -3.76
N ARG A 138 19.16 -4.18 -4.44
CA ARG A 138 19.30 -5.65 -4.45
C ARG A 138 19.70 -6.17 -3.07
N ARG A 139 20.66 -5.52 -2.41
CA ARG A 139 21.12 -5.86 -1.05
C ARG A 139 20.04 -5.64 0.01
N ALA A 140 19.19 -4.64 -0.18
CA ALA A 140 18.02 -4.40 0.66
C ALA A 140 16.79 -5.26 0.28
N HIS A 141 16.91 -6.15 -0.70
CA HIS A 141 15.82 -7.02 -1.20
C HIS A 141 14.58 -6.27 -1.71
N CYS A 142 14.74 -5.02 -2.16
CA CYS A 142 13.65 -4.15 -2.60
C CYS A 142 13.71 -3.73 -4.07
N LEU A 143 14.73 -4.19 -4.82
CA LEU A 143 14.93 -3.85 -6.24
C LEU A 143 13.67 -4.02 -7.09
N GLY A 144 12.90 -5.09 -6.85
CA GLY A 144 11.67 -5.36 -7.57
C GLY A 144 10.56 -4.30 -7.37
N ARG A 145 10.58 -3.54 -6.27
CA ARG A 145 9.60 -2.50 -5.95
C ARG A 145 10.21 -1.09 -5.85
N THR A 146 11.34 -0.89 -6.53
CA THR A 146 12.05 0.39 -6.55
C THR A 146 11.74 1.13 -7.85
N THR A 147 11.49 2.43 -7.76
CA THR A 147 11.61 3.38 -8.88
C THR A 147 12.81 4.26 -8.59
N LEU A 148 13.70 4.45 -9.55
CA LEU A 148 14.78 5.41 -9.48
C LEU A 148 14.51 6.49 -10.52
N VAL A 149 14.55 7.74 -10.09
CA VAL A 149 14.35 8.90 -10.95
C VAL A 149 15.59 9.77 -10.91
N GLU A 150 15.91 10.39 -12.04
CA GLU A 150 16.98 11.34 -12.22
C GLU A 150 16.39 12.74 -12.34
N HIS A 151 16.95 13.70 -11.62
CA HIS A 151 16.59 15.10 -11.77
C HIS A 151 17.32 15.69 -12.99
N ALA A 152 16.60 15.88 -14.08
CA ALA A 152 17.11 16.59 -15.25
C ALA A 152 17.31 18.09 -14.94
N GLY A 153 18.24 18.74 -15.63
CA GLY A 153 18.60 20.14 -15.37
C GLY A 153 17.45 21.15 -15.52
N ASP A 154 16.35 20.76 -16.17
CA ASP A 154 15.14 21.56 -16.40
C ASP A 154 14.00 21.28 -15.40
N SER A 155 14.33 20.77 -14.21
CA SER A 155 13.39 20.39 -13.15
C SER A 155 12.51 19.17 -13.45
N ARG A 156 12.68 18.51 -14.61
CA ARG A 156 11.98 17.25 -14.89
C ARG A 156 12.59 16.11 -14.08
N MET A 157 11.74 15.22 -13.60
CA MET A 157 12.14 13.95 -12.99
C MET A 157 11.99 12.84 -14.01
N LEU A 158 13.09 12.28 -14.50
CA LEU A 158 13.11 11.26 -15.53
C LEU A 158 13.25 9.87 -14.91
N VAL A 159 12.47 8.88 -15.35
CA VAL A 159 12.56 7.53 -14.79
C VAL A 159 13.83 6.82 -15.32
N ALA A 160 14.81 6.60 -14.46
CA ALA A 160 16.06 5.92 -14.78
C ALA A 160 15.98 4.39 -14.58
N PHE A 161 15.20 3.94 -13.60
CA PHE A 161 14.99 2.52 -13.36
C PHE A 161 13.63 2.25 -12.72
N ARG A 162 13.06 1.09 -13.01
CA ARG A 162 11.83 0.60 -12.38
C ARG A 162 11.89 -0.90 -12.14
N GLY A 163 11.52 -1.30 -10.94
CA GLY A 163 11.43 -2.69 -10.52
C GLY A 163 10.23 -3.41 -11.13
N ARG A 164 10.42 -4.68 -11.49
CA ARG A 164 9.42 -5.53 -12.17
C ARG A 164 8.18 -5.88 -11.34
N ARG A 165 8.20 -5.65 -10.01
CA ARG A 165 7.07 -5.94 -9.11
C ARG A 165 6.15 -4.73 -8.90
N LEU A 166 6.39 -3.60 -9.58
CA LEU A 166 5.50 -2.44 -9.60
C LEU A 166 4.46 -2.59 -10.72
N THR A 167 3.32 -3.21 -10.41
CA THR A 167 2.33 -3.67 -11.41
C THR A 167 1.12 -2.75 -11.57
N HIS A 168 1.22 -1.46 -11.22
CA HIS A 168 0.09 -0.53 -11.19
C HIS A 168 -0.63 -0.36 -12.53
N TYR A 169 0.05 -0.54 -13.68
CA TYR A 169 -0.54 -0.51 -15.03
C TYR A 169 -0.35 -1.84 -15.80
N GLY A 170 -0.23 -2.96 -15.08
CA GLY A 170 0.09 -4.26 -15.68
C GLY A 170 1.58 -4.43 -16.00
N ALA A 171 1.94 -5.57 -16.61
CA ALA A 171 3.34 -5.91 -16.90
C ALA A 171 3.87 -5.23 -18.18
N ALA A 172 2.99 -4.91 -19.14
CA ALA A 172 3.38 -4.40 -20.47
C ALA A 172 3.51 -2.87 -20.54
N GLY A 173 2.72 -2.10 -19.78
CA GLY A 173 2.64 -0.64 -19.95
C GLY A 173 3.81 0.20 -19.41
N TRP A 174 4.93 -0.42 -19.02
CA TRP A 174 5.99 0.27 -18.26
C TRP A 174 7.39 0.22 -18.87
N SER A 175 7.65 -0.65 -19.85
CA SER A 175 8.91 -0.61 -20.62
C SER A 175 9.09 0.74 -21.32
N GLU A 176 8.00 1.39 -21.68
CA GLU A 176 7.97 2.71 -22.33
C GLU A 176 8.23 3.89 -21.38
N ALA A 177 8.27 3.68 -20.06
CA ALA A 177 8.41 4.79 -19.10
C ALA A 177 9.86 5.19 -18.84
N LEU A 178 10.84 4.37 -19.21
CA LEU A 178 12.26 4.72 -19.01
C LEU A 178 12.64 5.95 -19.85
N GLY A 179 13.33 6.91 -19.24
CA GLY A 179 13.68 8.18 -19.85
C GLY A 179 12.54 9.19 -19.96
N ARG A 180 11.30 8.80 -19.65
CA ARG A 180 10.14 9.70 -19.64
C ARG A 180 10.02 10.42 -18.30
N SER A 181 9.34 11.57 -18.34
CA SER A 181 9.00 12.31 -17.13
C SER A 181 8.06 11.50 -16.24
N VAL A 182 8.27 11.55 -14.92
CA VAL A 182 7.36 10.98 -13.92
C VAL A 182 5.94 11.52 -14.11
N TYR A 183 5.79 12.78 -14.55
CA TYR A 183 4.49 13.41 -14.82
C TYR A 183 3.69 12.75 -15.95
N GLU A 184 4.36 12.14 -16.93
CA GLU A 184 3.73 11.58 -18.15
C GLU A 184 3.13 10.18 -17.95
N GLN A 185 2.91 9.76 -16.71
CA GLN A 185 2.29 8.46 -16.44
C GLN A 185 0.77 8.49 -16.66
N PRO A 186 0.15 7.35 -17.05
CA PRO A 186 -1.28 7.26 -17.34
C PRO A 186 -2.23 7.85 -16.31
N ASP A 187 -1.95 7.70 -15.00
CA ASP A 187 -2.74 8.37 -13.95
C ASP A 187 -2.04 9.67 -13.53
N MET A 188 -2.54 10.78 -14.07
CA MET A 188 -2.07 12.14 -13.78
C MET A 188 -2.05 12.49 -12.29
N ARG A 189 -2.99 11.95 -11.50
CA ARG A 189 -3.09 12.26 -10.07
C ARG A 189 -1.97 11.56 -9.31
N PHE A 190 -1.75 10.29 -9.63
CA PHE A 190 -0.64 9.52 -9.08
C PHE A 190 0.72 10.10 -9.50
N SER A 191 0.88 10.47 -10.77
CA SER A 191 2.14 11.03 -11.29
C SER A 191 2.48 12.37 -10.66
N THR A 192 1.50 13.24 -10.48
CA THR A 192 1.67 14.55 -9.83
C THR A 192 2.12 14.36 -8.38
N ALA A 193 1.40 13.54 -7.61
CA ALA A 193 1.77 13.27 -6.21
C ALA A 193 3.17 12.62 -6.09
N ALA A 194 3.50 11.68 -6.99
CA ALA A 194 4.82 11.06 -7.01
C ALA A 194 5.93 12.04 -7.38
N SER A 195 5.71 12.93 -8.36
CA SER A 195 6.73 13.89 -8.77
C SER A 195 6.96 14.97 -7.72
N GLN A 196 5.91 15.42 -7.04
CA GLN A 196 6.00 16.41 -5.96
C GLN A 196 6.91 15.91 -4.84
N VAL A 197 6.64 14.70 -4.32
CA VAL A 197 7.42 14.15 -3.21
C VAL A 197 8.87 13.83 -3.60
N TYR A 198 9.13 13.48 -4.86
CA TYR A 198 10.51 13.30 -5.33
C TYR A 198 11.26 14.62 -5.39
N GLY A 199 10.58 15.70 -5.82
CA GLY A 199 11.14 17.06 -5.74
C GLY A 199 11.46 17.47 -4.30
N GLU A 200 10.54 17.18 -3.38
CA GLU A 200 10.68 17.50 -1.96
C GLU A 200 11.83 16.74 -1.30
N ALA A 201 11.92 15.41 -1.48
CA ALA A 201 13.00 14.60 -0.93
C ALA A 201 14.36 15.13 -1.36
N HIS A 202 14.45 15.58 -2.62
CA HIS A 202 15.68 16.13 -3.16
C HIS A 202 16.02 17.51 -2.58
N ALA A 203 15.03 18.40 -2.45
CA ALA A 203 15.21 19.71 -1.84
C ALA A 203 15.60 19.62 -0.35
N ARG A 204 15.02 18.65 0.37
CA ARG A 204 15.29 18.38 1.78
C ARG A 204 16.64 17.70 2.02
N GLY A 205 17.13 16.92 1.05
CA GLY A 205 18.37 16.14 1.19
C GLY A 205 18.27 15.01 2.23
N GLY A 206 17.07 14.65 2.68
CA GLY A 206 16.82 13.66 3.71
C GLY A 206 15.79 12.61 3.30
N PRO A 207 15.70 11.49 4.04
CA PRO A 207 14.72 10.44 3.80
C PRO A 207 13.30 10.96 4.06
N ILE A 208 12.35 10.50 3.26
CA ILE A 208 10.91 10.68 3.49
C ILE A 208 10.28 9.29 3.59
N LEU A 209 9.53 9.05 4.66
CA LEU A 209 8.74 7.84 4.84
C LEU A 209 7.27 8.23 4.84
N GLU A 210 6.44 7.54 4.07
CA GLU A 210 5.00 7.82 4.02
C GLU A 210 4.19 6.53 4.14
N ALA A 211 3.05 6.63 4.82
CA ALA A 211 1.92 5.72 4.65
C ALA A 211 1.03 6.25 3.52
N CYS A 212 0.83 5.45 2.48
CA CYS A 212 0.08 5.84 1.29
C CYS A 212 -1.19 5.00 1.12
N GLU A 213 -2.24 5.68 0.69
CA GLU A 213 -3.45 5.09 0.14
C GLU A 213 -3.74 5.72 -1.23
N GLY A 214 -3.70 4.92 -2.28
CA GLY A 214 -3.89 5.40 -3.64
C GLY A 214 -4.87 4.56 -4.44
N SER A 215 -5.81 5.23 -5.09
CA SER A 215 -6.67 4.68 -6.13
C SER A 215 -6.06 5.01 -7.50
N ILE A 216 -5.46 4.02 -8.15
CA ILE A 216 -4.80 4.16 -9.44
C ILE A 216 -5.72 3.60 -10.52
N ALA A 217 -6.09 4.44 -11.47
CA ALA A 217 -6.79 3.98 -12.68
C ALA A 217 -5.77 3.37 -13.64
N ALA A 218 -6.01 2.13 -14.10
CA ALA A 218 -5.23 1.55 -15.18
C ALA A 218 -5.90 1.80 -16.54
N PRO A 219 -5.11 1.98 -17.62
CA PRO A 219 -5.63 2.06 -18.99
C PRO A 219 -6.51 0.86 -19.38
N SER A 220 -6.27 -0.31 -18.78
CA SER A 220 -7.06 -1.53 -19.00
C SER A 220 -8.49 -1.49 -18.45
N GLY A 221 -8.89 -0.40 -17.78
CA GLY A 221 -10.21 -0.26 -17.14
C GLY A 221 -10.35 -0.96 -15.79
N ILE A 222 -9.29 -1.63 -15.31
CA ILE A 222 -9.22 -2.18 -13.95
C ILE A 222 -8.56 -1.14 -13.05
N GLY A 223 -9.36 -0.50 -12.19
CA GLY A 223 -8.84 0.36 -11.14
C GLY A 223 -8.28 -0.44 -9.98
N ARG A 224 -7.33 0.14 -9.24
CA ARG A 224 -6.70 -0.51 -8.09
C ARG A 224 -6.53 0.44 -6.92
N ARG A 225 -6.94 -0.01 -5.73
CA ARG A 225 -6.71 0.66 -4.44
C ARG A 225 -5.54 -0.07 -3.83
N SER A 226 -4.47 0.67 -3.57
CA SER A 226 -3.25 0.17 -2.97
C SER A 226 -3.05 0.90 -1.64
N ILE A 227 -2.83 0.13 -0.58
CA ILE A 227 -2.40 0.62 0.73
C ILE A 227 -0.97 0.15 0.92
N TYR A 228 -0.03 1.06 1.07
CA TYR A 228 1.40 0.73 1.07
C TYR A 228 2.21 1.77 1.81
N ASP A 229 3.37 1.37 2.32
CA ASP A 229 4.37 2.33 2.77
C ASP A 229 5.32 2.64 1.64
N ARG A 230 5.83 3.87 1.62
CA ARG A 230 6.84 4.31 0.67
C ARG A 230 8.01 4.95 1.40
N LEU A 231 9.21 4.43 1.15
CA LEU A 231 10.47 5.07 1.54
C LEU A 231 11.06 5.78 0.32
N ILE A 232 11.37 7.05 0.49
CA ILE A 232 11.96 7.90 -0.53
C ILE A 232 13.32 8.34 -0.03
N LEU A 233 14.35 8.13 -0.84
CA LEU A 233 15.72 8.49 -0.51
C LEU A 233 16.31 9.35 -1.62
N PRO A 234 16.82 10.55 -1.32
CA PRO A 234 17.60 11.34 -2.25
C PRO A 234 19.00 10.74 -2.36
N TRP A 235 19.55 10.70 -3.56
CA TRP A 235 20.87 10.18 -3.85
C TRP A 235 21.67 11.16 -4.71
N GLN A 236 22.99 11.06 -4.63
CA GLN A 236 23.90 11.70 -5.56
C GLN A 236 24.84 10.65 -6.15
N THR A 237 25.06 10.67 -7.45
CA THR A 237 26.13 9.89 -8.07
C THR A 237 27.48 10.58 -7.84
N GLU A 238 28.59 9.87 -8.06
CA GLU A 238 29.94 10.43 -7.88
C GLU A 238 30.22 11.63 -8.80
N ASP A 239 29.58 11.67 -9.98
CA ASP A 239 29.64 12.79 -10.94
C ASP A 239 28.70 13.96 -10.59
N GLY A 240 28.04 13.93 -9.42
CA GLY A 240 27.19 15.00 -8.92
C GLY A 240 25.77 15.02 -9.49
N ARG A 241 25.38 14.04 -10.33
CA ARG A 241 23.98 13.93 -10.75
C ARG A 241 23.09 13.56 -9.56
N ARG A 242 21.87 14.08 -9.63
CA ARG A 242 20.91 14.07 -8.54
C ARG A 242 19.83 13.04 -8.86
N MET A 243 19.67 12.06 -7.98
CA MET A 243 18.72 10.97 -8.17
C MET A 243 17.82 10.84 -6.95
N VAL A 244 16.64 10.25 -7.12
CA VAL A 244 15.73 9.93 -6.01
C VAL A 244 15.20 8.52 -6.21
N SER A 245 15.22 7.72 -5.17
CA SER A 245 14.57 6.41 -5.20
C SER A 245 13.27 6.43 -4.42
N GLY A 246 12.19 5.93 -5.01
CA GLY A 246 10.95 5.58 -4.31
C GLY A 246 10.81 4.07 -4.21
N VAL A 247 10.74 3.53 -2.99
CA VAL A 247 10.60 2.10 -2.73
C VAL A 247 9.30 1.84 -1.99
N SER A 248 8.49 0.92 -2.52
CA SER A 248 7.16 0.64 -1.95
C SER A 248 7.08 -0.72 -1.25
N HIS A 249 6.40 -0.76 -0.12
CA HIS A 249 6.01 -1.97 0.59
C HIS A 249 4.48 -2.08 0.62
N LEU A 250 3.93 -2.95 -0.22
CA LEU A 250 2.49 -3.16 -0.30
C LEU A 250 1.97 -3.82 0.96
N ARG A 251 1.10 -3.13 1.70
CA ARG A 251 0.34 -3.69 2.82
C ARG A 251 -0.90 -4.39 2.28
N GLY A 252 -1.69 -3.71 1.45
CA GLY A 252 -2.97 -4.20 0.92
C GLY A 252 -3.33 -3.74 -0.47
N ARG A 253 -4.21 -4.51 -1.13
CA ARG A 253 -4.69 -4.23 -2.49
C ARG A 253 -6.12 -4.71 -2.67
N VAL A 254 -6.92 -3.88 -3.33
CA VAL A 254 -8.26 -4.23 -3.84
C VAL A 254 -8.34 -3.77 -5.28
N ASP A 255 -8.68 -4.66 -6.20
CA ASP A 255 -8.95 -4.31 -7.59
C ASP A 255 -10.47 -4.13 -7.79
N TRP A 256 -10.85 -3.25 -8.71
CA TRP A 256 -12.23 -3.13 -9.18
C TRP A 256 -12.29 -2.87 -10.68
N LYS A 257 -13.42 -3.20 -11.28
CA LYS A 257 -13.71 -2.84 -12.67
C LYS A 257 -14.35 -1.46 -12.71
N VAL A 258 -13.86 -0.57 -13.57
CA VAL A 258 -14.49 0.74 -13.83
C VAL A 258 -15.37 0.58 -15.08
N PRO A 259 -16.72 0.63 -14.95
CA PRO A 259 -17.61 0.50 -16.11
C PRO A 259 -17.37 1.58 -17.17
N ALA A 260 -16.99 2.79 -16.75
CA ALA A 260 -16.75 3.93 -17.64
C ALA A 260 -15.55 3.76 -18.58
N ASN A 261 -14.60 2.87 -18.29
CA ASN A 261 -13.42 2.65 -19.13
C ASN A 261 -13.62 1.51 -20.16
N LEU A 262 -14.71 0.75 -20.08
CA LEU A 262 -15.05 -0.29 -21.07
C LEU A 262 -15.57 0.30 -22.39
N ALA A 263 -16.10 1.52 -22.37
CA ALA A 263 -16.60 2.22 -23.57
C ALA A 263 -15.47 2.77 -24.47
N LEU A 264 -14.25 2.92 -23.93
CA LEU A 264 -13.07 3.36 -24.70
C LEU A 264 -12.29 2.19 -25.30
N SER A 265 -12.48 0.96 -24.81
CA SER A 265 -11.89 -0.24 -25.41
C SER A 265 -12.72 -0.83 -26.57
N SER A 266 -13.98 -0.42 -26.72
CA SER A 266 -14.87 -0.87 -27.81
C SER A 266 -14.85 0.01 -29.06
N THR A 267 -14.06 1.09 -29.07
CA THR A 267 -13.90 2.00 -30.22
C THR A 267 -12.54 1.87 -30.90
N SER A 268 -11.74 0.87 -30.51
CA SER A 268 -10.49 0.49 -31.19
C SER A 268 -10.64 -0.92 -31.76
N SER A 269 -11.49 -1.06 -32.78
CA SER A 269 -11.63 -2.26 -33.59
C SER A 269 -11.67 -1.85 -35.06
#